data_AF-A0A6L8L0E6-F1
#
_entry.id   AF-A0A6L8L0E6-F1
#
_cell.length_a   1.000
_cell.length_b   1.000
_cell.length_c   1.000
_cell.angle_alpha   90.00
_cell.angle_beta   90.00
_cell.angle_gamma   90.00
#
_symmetry.space_group_name_H-M   'P 1'
#
loop_
_entity.id
_entity.type
_entity.pdbx_description
1 polymer ?
#
loop_
_entity_poly.entity_id
_entity_poly.type
_entity_poly.pdbx_seq_one_letter_code
_entity_poly.pdbx_strand_id
1 'polypeptide(L)'
;MKLIAEKRSRTDKYDVLRFVRNNGSCTDALMPRQGILPHDLVHYVVESALPLRHGFLSLLARGADAQFVMESVHDKSNPHVQTEAVQAEAIVEGLQAQLWSGAFDEAAFLAGAAAACAARNKPPFDFSQLAMNVKEMLYDRALALHEQWHAAPYYSTLSLEFNPQPV
;
A
#
# COMPACT_ATOMS: atom_id res chain seq x y z
N MET A 1 -10.87 -5.77 8.18
CA MET A 1 -10.55 -4.37 8.51
C MET A 1 -11.08 -3.50 7.38
N LYS A 2 -11.65 -2.34 7.69
CA LYS A 2 -12.11 -1.39 6.67
C LYS A 2 -11.15 -0.21 6.56
N LEU A 3 -10.88 0.24 5.34
CA LEU A 3 -10.18 1.48 5.04
C LEU A 3 -11.22 2.49 4.55
N ILE A 4 -11.27 3.67 5.16
CA ILE A 4 -12.19 4.74 4.77
C ILE A 4 -11.35 5.94 4.36
N ALA A 5 -11.22 6.15 3.05
CA ALA A 5 -10.58 7.34 2.51
C ALA A 5 -11.60 8.48 2.45
N GLU A 6 -11.29 9.61 3.09
CA GLU A 6 -12.12 10.82 3.12
C GLU A 6 -11.47 11.91 2.27
N LYS A 7 -12.19 12.35 1.24
CA LYS A 7 -11.72 13.42 0.36
C LYS A 7 -12.09 14.75 0.98
N ARG A 8 -11.10 15.53 1.37
CA ARG A 8 -11.26 16.82 2.05
C ARG A 8 -11.63 17.94 1.08
N SER A 9 -11.63 19.19 1.50
CA SER A 9 -12.00 20.31 0.63
C SER A 9 -11.03 20.45 -0.55
N ARG A 10 -11.41 21.19 -1.60
CA ARG A 10 -10.54 21.42 -2.76
C ARG A 10 -9.20 22.09 -2.42
N THR A 11 -9.12 22.85 -1.34
CA THR A 11 -7.91 23.60 -0.95
C THR A 11 -7.02 22.85 0.04
N ASP A 12 -7.49 21.75 0.61
CA ASP A 12 -6.68 20.95 1.52
C ASP A 12 -5.53 20.25 0.78
N LYS A 13 -4.38 20.17 1.46
CA LYS A 13 -3.17 19.47 0.95
C LYS A 13 -3.22 17.97 1.19
N TYR A 14 -4.00 17.55 2.17
CA TYR A 14 -4.11 16.17 2.62
C TYR A 14 -5.58 15.75 2.60
N ASP A 15 -5.80 14.54 2.13
CA ASP A 15 -6.98 13.76 2.45
C ASP A 15 -6.68 12.89 3.68
N VAL A 16 -7.66 12.13 4.17
CA VAL A 16 -7.47 11.28 5.37
C VAL A 16 -7.82 9.85 5.03
N LEU A 17 -6.98 8.91 5.46
CA LEU A 17 -7.30 7.49 5.41
C LEU A 17 -7.50 6.97 6.84
N ARG A 18 -8.70 6.49 7.14
CA ARG A 18 -9.04 5.87 8.42
C ARG A 18 -9.01 4.35 8.31
N PHE A 19 -8.27 3.72 9.20
CA PHE A 19 -8.24 2.27 9.38
C PHE A 19 -9.19 1.88 10.51
N VAL A 20 -10.25 1.14 10.20
CA VAL A 20 -11.25 0.64 11.17
C VAL A 20 -11.07 -0.86 11.35
N ARG A 21 -10.53 -1.27 12.50
CA ARG A 21 -10.25 -2.67 12.83
C ARG A 21 -11.54 -3.41 13.21
N ASN A 22 -11.49 -4.75 13.20
CA ASN A 22 -12.65 -5.58 13.51
C ASN A 22 -13.17 -5.41 14.94
N ASN A 23 -12.31 -4.99 15.88
CA ASN A 23 -12.69 -4.65 17.25
C ASN A 23 -13.24 -3.22 17.41
N GLY A 24 -13.43 -2.48 16.31
CA GLY A 24 -13.92 -1.10 16.30
C GLY A 24 -12.86 -0.02 16.56
N SER A 25 -11.64 -0.38 16.98
CA SER A 25 -10.57 0.61 17.16
C SER A 25 -10.15 1.22 15.82
N CYS A 26 -9.82 2.51 15.85
CA CYS A 26 -9.51 3.30 14.67
C CYS A 26 -8.17 4.00 14.81
N THR A 27 -7.44 4.12 13.70
CA THR A 27 -6.29 5.00 13.55
C THR A 27 -6.39 5.70 12.20
N ASP A 28 -5.92 6.94 12.12
CA ASP A 28 -5.97 7.75 10.90
C ASP A 28 -4.54 8.00 10.37
N ALA A 29 -4.40 8.09 9.05
CA ALA A 29 -3.20 8.58 8.37
C ALA A 29 -3.54 9.77 7.47
N LEU A 30 -2.61 10.73 7.40
CA LEU A 30 -2.71 11.81 6.42
C LEU A 30 -2.28 11.29 5.07
N MET A 31 -3.09 11.57 4.05
CA MET A 31 -2.89 11.08 2.71
C MET A 31 -2.59 12.28 1.79
N PRO A 32 -1.30 12.60 1.50
CA PRO A 32 -0.93 13.74 0.69
C PRO A 32 -1.54 13.65 -0.71
N ARG A 33 -2.07 14.77 -1.21
CA ARG A 33 -2.59 14.82 -2.58
C ARG A 33 -1.44 14.83 -3.58
N GLN A 34 -1.52 13.92 -4.54
CA GLN A 34 -0.54 13.75 -5.60
C GLN A 34 -1.24 13.44 -6.93
N GLY A 35 -0.52 13.57 -8.04
CA GLY A 35 -1.07 13.35 -9.40
C GLY A 35 -1.40 11.90 -9.74
N ILE A 36 -1.16 10.98 -8.81
CA ILE A 36 -1.37 9.53 -8.94
C ILE A 36 -2.13 9.01 -7.70
N LEU A 37 -2.34 7.69 -7.61
CA LEU A 37 -2.94 7.09 -6.42
C LEU A 37 -2.12 7.44 -5.16
N PRO A 38 -2.75 7.94 -4.08
CA PRO A 38 -2.05 8.20 -2.83
C PRO A 38 -1.38 6.93 -2.26
N HIS A 39 -0.21 7.10 -1.64
CA HIS A 39 0.65 6.01 -1.18
C HIS A 39 -0.10 4.96 -0.33
N ASP A 40 -0.85 5.36 0.69
CA ASP A 40 -1.55 4.41 1.55
C ASP A 40 -2.67 3.63 0.84
N LEU A 41 -3.22 4.16 -0.27
CA LEU A 41 -4.15 3.40 -1.12
C LEU A 41 -3.43 2.43 -2.06
N VAL A 42 -2.15 2.67 -2.37
CA VAL A 42 -1.31 1.70 -3.07
C VAL A 42 -1.06 0.48 -2.18
N HIS A 43 -0.87 0.65 -0.87
CA HIS A 43 -0.82 -0.47 0.08
C HIS A 43 -2.06 -1.36 -0.01
N TYR A 44 -3.25 -0.76 -0.11
CA TYR A 44 -4.48 -1.53 -0.29
C TYR A 44 -4.44 -2.42 -1.53
N VAL A 45 -3.99 -1.89 -2.67
CA VAL A 45 -3.88 -2.66 -3.92
C VAL A 45 -2.89 -3.82 -3.75
N VAL A 46 -1.70 -3.53 -3.25
CA VAL A 46 -0.61 -4.50 -3.10
C VAL A 46 -0.99 -5.61 -2.13
N GLU A 47 -1.40 -5.26 -0.91
CA GLU A 47 -1.62 -6.23 0.14
C GLU A 47 -2.96 -6.98 0.00
N SER A 48 -3.91 -6.46 -0.78
CA SER A 48 -5.12 -7.20 -1.14
C SER A 48 -4.90 -8.18 -2.29
N ALA A 49 -3.87 -7.96 -3.13
CA ALA A 49 -3.57 -8.79 -4.29
C ALA A 49 -2.53 -9.88 -3.99
N LEU A 50 -1.58 -9.60 -3.09
CA LEU A 50 -0.48 -10.51 -2.79
C LEU A 50 -0.73 -11.31 -1.50
N PRO A 51 -0.21 -12.55 -1.41
CA PRO A 51 -0.38 -13.41 -0.24
C PRO A 51 0.52 -13.02 0.95
N LEU A 52 0.61 -11.74 1.27
CA LEU A 52 1.46 -11.20 2.35
C LEU A 52 0.74 -11.32 3.70
N ARG A 53 1.28 -12.14 4.61
CA ARG A 53 0.70 -12.34 5.94
C ARG A 53 1.10 -11.25 6.92
N HIS A 54 2.26 -10.62 6.77
CA HIS A 54 2.85 -9.66 7.70
C HIS A 54 3.24 -8.35 6.98
N GLY A 55 2.52 -7.99 5.92
CA GLY A 55 2.56 -6.65 5.32
C GLY A 55 2.03 -5.56 6.26
N PHE A 56 2.18 -4.29 5.88
CA PHE A 56 1.76 -3.14 6.67
C PHE A 56 0.27 -3.22 7.08
N LEU A 57 -0.65 -3.31 6.13
CA LEU A 57 -2.09 -3.41 6.40
C LEU A 57 -2.45 -4.66 7.21
N SER A 58 -1.75 -5.77 6.97
CA SER A 58 -1.90 -6.99 7.76
C SER A 58 -1.49 -6.81 9.23
N LEU A 59 -0.43 -6.03 9.51
CA LEU A 59 -0.03 -5.67 10.88
C LEU A 59 -1.06 -4.73 11.53
N LEU A 60 -1.51 -3.71 10.80
CA LEU A 60 -2.54 -2.78 11.28
C LEU A 60 -3.84 -3.51 11.62
N ALA A 61 -4.29 -4.43 10.76
CA ALA A 61 -5.50 -5.21 10.98
C ALA A 61 -5.45 -6.06 12.26
N ARG A 62 -4.24 -6.44 12.71
CA ARG A 62 -4.00 -7.19 13.96
C ARG A 62 -3.79 -6.31 15.19
N GLY A 63 -3.95 -5.00 15.07
CA GLY A 63 -3.88 -4.06 16.19
C GLY A 63 -2.57 -3.30 16.32
N ALA A 64 -1.64 -3.45 15.37
CA ALA A 64 -0.44 -2.61 15.36
C ALA A 64 -0.83 -1.14 15.12
N ASP A 65 -0.10 -0.23 15.76
CA ASP A 65 -0.24 1.21 15.51
C ASP A 65 0.37 1.59 14.15
N ALA A 66 -0.33 2.44 13.39
CA ALA A 66 0.05 2.76 12.02
C ALA A 66 1.38 3.54 11.96
N GLN A 67 1.55 4.52 12.85
CA GLN A 67 2.75 5.34 12.90
C GLN A 67 3.96 4.49 13.30
N PHE A 68 3.80 3.62 14.30
CA PHE A 68 4.86 2.72 14.74
C PHE A 68 5.32 1.75 13.64
N VAL A 69 4.39 1.15 12.89
CA VAL A 69 4.76 0.23 11.79
C VAL A 69 5.50 0.99 10.69
N MET A 70 5.01 2.18 10.31
CA MET A 70 5.63 3.00 9.27
C MET A 70 7.05 3.46 9.66
N GLU A 71 7.22 3.95 10.89
CA GLU A 71 8.54 4.31 11.42
C GLU A 71 9.50 3.11 11.44
N SER A 72 9.00 1.94 11.86
CA SER A 72 9.80 0.72 11.91
C SER A 72 10.25 0.25 10.52
N VAL A 73 9.38 0.31 9.50
CA VAL A 73 9.71 -0.11 8.12
C VAL A 73 10.66 0.87 7.43
N HIS A 74 10.57 2.16 7.75
CA HIS A 74 11.48 3.17 7.23
C HIS A 74 12.86 3.18 7.90
N ASP A 75 12.98 2.65 9.13
CA ASP A 75 14.28 2.42 9.75
C ASP A 75 15.01 1.24 9.09
N LYS A 76 15.84 1.55 8.09
CA LYS A 76 16.67 0.59 7.35
C LYS A 76 17.66 -0.18 8.25
N SER A 77 17.92 0.32 9.45
CA SER A 77 18.83 -0.33 10.40
C SER A 77 18.14 -1.32 11.34
N ASN A 78 16.80 -1.35 11.37
CA ASN A 78 16.04 -2.22 12.25
C ASN A 78 15.98 -3.67 11.69
N PRO A 79 16.69 -4.64 12.30
CA PRO A 79 16.72 -6.01 11.78
C PRO A 79 15.40 -6.76 12.06
N HIS A 80 14.61 -6.29 13.02
CA HIS A 80 13.41 -6.95 13.52
C HIS A 80 12.15 -6.66 12.71
N VAL A 81 12.24 -5.80 11.69
CA VAL A 81 11.13 -5.57 10.76
C VAL A 81 10.80 -6.88 10.03
N GLN A 82 9.51 -7.20 9.98
CA GLN A 82 9.01 -8.36 9.26
C GLN A 82 9.41 -8.29 7.78
N THR A 83 9.89 -9.40 7.23
CA THR A 83 10.31 -9.47 5.81
C THR A 83 9.18 -9.04 4.88
N GLU A 84 7.96 -9.51 5.11
CA GLU A 84 6.81 -9.17 4.27
C GLU A 84 6.38 -7.70 4.40
N ALA A 85 6.68 -7.03 5.51
CA ALA A 85 6.44 -5.59 5.64
C ALA A 85 7.40 -4.78 4.76
N VAL A 86 8.68 -5.18 4.73
CA VAL A 86 9.67 -4.58 3.81
C VAL A 86 9.35 -4.88 2.35
N GLN A 87 8.90 -6.10 2.06
CA GLN A 87 8.47 -6.48 0.70
C GLN A 87 7.24 -5.66 0.28
N ALA A 88 6.23 -5.53 1.13
CA ALA A 88 5.05 -4.70 0.85
C ALA A 88 5.46 -3.28 0.48
N GLU A 89 6.31 -2.65 1.32
CA GLU A 89 6.80 -1.29 1.09
C GLU A 89 7.56 -1.16 -0.23
N ALA A 90 8.52 -2.06 -0.48
CA ALA A 90 9.31 -2.04 -1.71
C ALA A 90 8.45 -2.17 -2.98
N ILE A 91 7.40 -2.98 -2.92
CA ILE A 91 6.45 -3.19 -4.01
C ILE A 91 5.55 -1.95 -4.17
N VAL A 92 5.11 -1.33 -3.07
CA VAL A 92 4.35 -0.06 -3.07
C VAL A 92 5.18 1.06 -3.68
N GLU A 93 6.43 1.26 -3.23
CA GLU A 93 7.38 2.26 -3.76
C GLU A 93 7.61 2.03 -5.26
N GLY A 94 7.86 0.78 -5.67
CA GLY A 94 8.05 0.40 -7.07
C GLY A 94 6.81 0.65 -7.93
N LEU A 95 5.63 0.30 -7.43
CA LEU A 95 4.36 0.48 -8.15
C LEU A 95 4.02 1.96 -8.29
N GLN A 96 4.29 2.75 -7.26
CA GLN A 96 4.11 4.20 -7.28
C GLN A 96 5.02 4.86 -8.32
N ALA A 97 6.26 4.37 -8.50
CA ALA A 97 7.14 4.84 -9.57
C ALA A 97 6.56 4.54 -10.98
N GLN A 98 5.95 3.37 -11.18
CA GLN A 98 5.28 3.04 -12.44
C GLN A 98 4.01 3.88 -12.68
N LEU A 99 3.28 4.25 -11.62
CA LEU A 99 2.13 5.15 -11.75
C LEU A 99 2.59 6.55 -12.20
N TRP A 100 3.70 7.03 -11.64
CA TRP A 100 4.31 8.30 -12.06
C TRP A 100 4.83 8.29 -13.49
N SER A 101 5.37 7.17 -13.97
CA SER A 101 5.83 7.04 -15.35
C SER A 101 4.66 6.98 -16.36
N GLY A 102 3.46 6.64 -15.89
CA GLY A 102 2.27 6.45 -16.75
C GLY A 102 2.32 5.20 -17.63
N ALA A 103 3.30 4.31 -17.41
CA ALA A 103 3.44 3.04 -18.10
C ALA A 103 4.00 1.97 -17.15
N PHE A 104 3.68 0.70 -17.40
CA PHE A 104 4.20 -0.41 -16.61
C PHE A 104 5.32 -1.15 -17.34
N ASP A 105 6.55 -0.94 -16.88
CA ASP A 105 7.71 -1.76 -17.23
C ASP A 105 7.92 -2.81 -16.13
N GLU A 106 7.52 -4.05 -16.42
CA GLU A 106 7.58 -5.15 -15.46
C GLU A 106 9.02 -5.45 -15.02
N ALA A 107 9.99 -5.39 -15.93
CA ALA A 107 11.39 -5.68 -15.59
C ALA A 107 11.98 -4.60 -14.67
N ALA A 108 11.72 -3.32 -14.97
CA ALA A 108 12.14 -2.22 -14.12
C ALA A 108 11.45 -2.25 -12.75
N PHE A 109 10.16 -2.59 -12.71
CA PHE A 109 9.39 -2.74 -11.48
C PHE A 109 9.97 -3.83 -10.57
N LEU A 110 10.18 -5.04 -11.11
CA LEU A 110 10.73 -6.18 -10.36
C LEU A 110 12.15 -5.89 -9.85
N ALA A 111 13.00 -5.29 -10.70
CA ALA A 111 14.35 -4.90 -10.32
C ALA A 111 14.36 -3.84 -9.21
N GLY A 112 13.48 -2.84 -9.30
CA GLY A 112 13.35 -1.78 -8.30
C GLY A 112 12.89 -2.32 -6.94
N ALA A 113 11.84 -3.14 -6.92
CA ALA A 113 11.36 -3.79 -5.70
C ALA A 113 12.43 -4.68 -5.05
N ALA A 114 13.19 -5.43 -5.86
CA ALA A 114 14.27 -6.27 -5.36
C ALA A 114 15.43 -5.45 -4.77
N ALA A 115 15.83 -4.36 -5.44
CA ALA A 115 16.85 -3.46 -4.94
C ALA A 115 16.44 -2.79 -3.62
N ALA A 116 15.17 -2.38 -3.50
CA ALA A 116 14.62 -1.79 -2.28
C ALA A 116 14.57 -2.77 -1.09
N CYS A 117 14.30 -4.06 -1.35
CA CYS A 117 14.40 -5.11 -0.32
C CYS A 117 15.86 -5.37 0.09
N ALA A 118 16.77 -5.48 -0.90
CA ALA A 118 18.20 -5.72 -0.66
C ALA A 118 18.83 -4.59 0.16
N ALA A 119 18.48 -3.34 -0.11
CA ALA A 119 18.92 -2.17 0.65
C ALA A 119 18.49 -2.20 2.14
N ARG A 120 17.50 -3.03 2.49
CA ARG A 120 16.99 -3.26 3.84
C ARG A 120 17.37 -4.66 4.38
N ASN A 121 18.31 -5.35 3.73
CA ASN A 121 18.77 -6.70 4.06
C ASN A 121 17.64 -7.75 4.14
N LYS A 122 16.62 -7.63 3.29
CA LYS A 122 15.52 -8.59 3.18
C LYS A 122 15.50 -9.22 1.79
N PRO A 123 15.10 -10.50 1.66
CA PRO A 123 14.92 -11.11 0.35
C PRO A 123 13.75 -10.45 -0.40
N PRO A 124 13.82 -10.34 -1.74
CA PRO A 124 12.71 -9.84 -2.54
C PRO A 124 11.50 -10.79 -2.46
N PHE A 125 10.31 -10.27 -2.75
CA PHE A 125 9.12 -11.09 -2.94
C PHE A 125 9.26 -11.92 -4.22
N ASP A 126 8.91 -13.21 -4.15
CA ASP A 126 8.94 -14.10 -5.32
C ASP A 126 7.61 -14.05 -6.08
N PHE A 127 7.60 -13.29 -7.17
CA PHE A 127 6.44 -13.18 -8.06
C PHE A 127 6.23 -14.42 -8.94
N SER A 128 7.21 -15.33 -9.05
CA SER A 128 7.12 -16.50 -9.94
C SER A 128 6.03 -17.51 -9.51
N GLN A 129 5.61 -17.45 -8.25
CA GLN A 129 4.58 -18.33 -7.68
C GLN A 129 3.16 -17.81 -7.92
N LEU A 130 3.00 -16.64 -8.53
CA LEU A 130 1.69 -16.05 -8.80
C LEU A 130 1.09 -16.61 -10.09
N ALA A 131 -0.22 -16.89 -10.05
CA ALA A 131 -0.95 -17.44 -11.20
C ALA A 131 -1.37 -16.38 -12.24
N MET A 132 -1.37 -15.09 -11.87
CA MET A 132 -1.73 -13.97 -12.75
C MET A 132 -0.51 -13.09 -13.03
N ASN A 133 -0.56 -12.36 -14.15
CA ASN A 133 0.47 -11.38 -14.48
C ASN A 133 0.48 -10.21 -13.46
N VAL A 134 1.66 -9.72 -13.11
CA VAL A 134 1.90 -8.66 -12.12
C VAL A 134 1.20 -7.35 -12.48
N LYS A 135 1.21 -6.97 -13.77
CA LYS A 135 0.54 -5.76 -14.28
C LYS A 135 -0.96 -5.78 -13.97
N GLU A 136 -1.62 -6.89 -14.29
CA GLU A 136 -3.07 -7.04 -14.06
C GLU A 136 -3.39 -7.10 -12.56
N MET A 137 -2.56 -7.80 -11.78
CA MET A 137 -2.74 -7.92 -10.34
C MET A 137 -2.56 -6.60 -9.59
N LEU A 138 -1.66 -5.73 -10.06
CA LEU A 138 -1.22 -4.55 -9.32
C LEU A 138 -1.48 -3.25 -10.08
N TYR A 139 -0.85 -3.06 -11.23
CA TYR A 139 -0.87 -1.79 -11.96
C TYR A 139 -2.26 -1.41 -12.44
N ASP A 140 -2.97 -2.32 -13.10
CA ASP A 140 -4.30 -2.05 -13.65
C ASP A 140 -5.33 -1.80 -12.54
N ARG A 141 -5.19 -2.51 -11.41
CA ARG A 141 -6.00 -2.26 -10.21
C ARG A 141 -5.70 -0.91 -9.57
N ALA A 142 -4.43 -0.51 -9.53
CA ALA A 142 -4.03 0.79 -9.01
C ALA A 142 -4.55 1.94 -9.88
N LEU A 143 -4.55 1.78 -11.21
CA LEU A 143 -5.17 2.73 -12.13
C LEU A 143 -6.68 2.82 -11.91
N ALA A 144 -7.37 1.68 -11.84
CA ALA A 144 -8.81 1.66 -11.58
C ALA A 144 -9.19 2.33 -10.24
N LEU A 145 -8.43 2.05 -9.18
CA LEU A 145 -8.65 2.70 -7.88
C LEU A 145 -8.29 4.19 -7.91
N HIS A 146 -7.27 4.58 -8.67
CA HIS A 146 -6.92 5.98 -8.88
C HIS A 146 -8.05 6.74 -9.55
N GLU A 147 -8.62 6.20 -10.63
CA GLU A 147 -9.76 6.80 -11.33
C GLU A 147 -10.97 6.94 -10.39
N GLN A 148 -11.28 5.90 -9.61
CA GLN A 148 -12.37 5.94 -8.63
C GLN A 148 -12.14 7.03 -7.59
N TRP A 149 -10.94 7.13 -7.03
CA TRP A 149 -10.58 8.13 -6.03
C TRP A 149 -10.56 9.55 -6.61
N HIS A 150 -10.02 9.70 -7.81
CA HIS A 150 -9.93 10.97 -8.52
C HIS A 150 -11.33 11.53 -8.83
N ALA A 151 -12.25 10.66 -9.28
CA ALA A 151 -13.63 11.02 -9.57
C ALA A 151 -14.50 11.27 -8.33
N ALA A 152 -14.09 10.81 -7.14
CA ALA A 152 -14.85 11.02 -5.92
C ALA A 152 -15.05 12.53 -5.63
N PRO A 153 -16.27 12.99 -5.28
CA PRO A 153 -16.51 14.38 -4.93
C PRO A 153 -15.72 14.83 -3.69
N TYR A 154 -15.44 16.12 -3.56
CA TYR A 154 -14.95 16.65 -2.29
C TYR A 154 -15.99 16.42 -1.18
N TYR A 155 -15.52 16.22 0.05
CA TYR A 155 -16.31 15.83 1.22
C TYR A 155 -17.02 14.49 1.13
N SER A 156 -16.59 13.61 0.22
CA SER A 156 -17.09 12.24 0.12
C SER A 156 -16.09 11.24 0.71
N THR A 157 -16.54 10.01 0.86
CA THR A 157 -15.71 8.89 1.31
C THR A 157 -15.72 7.75 0.32
N LEU A 158 -14.60 7.04 0.26
CA LEU A 158 -14.46 5.75 -0.40
C LEU A 158 -14.13 4.71 0.66
N SER A 159 -14.96 3.66 0.74
CA SER A 159 -14.75 2.55 1.69
C SER A 159 -14.20 1.32 0.96
N LEU A 160 -13.15 0.74 1.50
CA LEU A 160 -12.48 -0.44 0.97
C LEU A 160 -12.43 -1.51 2.07
N GLU A 161 -12.75 -2.76 1.71
CA GLU A 161 -12.66 -3.89 2.63
C GLU A 161 -11.31 -4.59 2.46
N PHE A 162 -10.56 -4.73 3.55
CA PHE A 162 -9.29 -5.44 3.61
C PHE A 162 -9.40 -6.68 4.51
N ASN A 163 -9.13 -7.83 3.93
CA ASN A 163 -9.14 -9.12 4.60
C ASN A 163 -7.69 -9.61 4.73
N PRO A 164 -7.06 -9.50 5.91
CA PRO A 164 -5.69 -9.96 6.09
C PRO A 164 -5.59 -11.46 5.86
N GLN A 165 -4.48 -11.91 5.27
CA GLN A 165 -4.22 -13.34 5.11
C GLN A 165 -4.12 -14.02 6.49
N PRO A 166 -4.67 -15.24 6.64
CA PRO A 166 -4.52 -16.01 7.86
C PRO A 166 -3.03 -16.34 8.11
N VAL A 167 -2.63 -16.31 9.38
CA VAL A 167 -1.26 -16.65 9.80
C VAL A 167 -1.13 -18.16 9.94
#